data_AF-A0A958GSI2-F1
#
_entry.id   AF-A0A958GSI2-F1
#
_cell.length_a   1.000
_cell.length_b   1.000
_cell.length_c   1.000
_cell.angle_alpha   90.00
_cell.angle_beta   90.00
_cell.angle_gamma   90.00
#
_symmetry.space_group_name_H-M   'P 1'
#
loop_
_entity.id
_entity.type
_entity.pdbx_description
1 polymer ?
#
loop_
_entity_poly.entity_id
_entity_poly.type
_entity_poly.pdbx_seq_one_letter_code
_entity_poly.pdbx_strand_id
1 'polypeptide(L)'
;MEPRRTATLSEHDKTQLLMQEYQALYALVSFRNSSIERRVPIAGATLAAFLGATTVLPTEARLIYLVGLPIALLFFLRTTINHARSVEDALRRIDEIEHIVNMLAGEELLTFQSTHPSRYRAVGGRTGRESVRAVFVTCILMLLAGVFLFHHTASLPSPAPLLYDAYVAISALLLVCYLLELRRYRYRKQPSDVPRVQPAS
;
A
#
# COMPACT_ATOMS: atom_id res chain seq x y z
N MET A 1 36.33 -31.48 7.70
CA MET A 1 35.62 -30.31 7.16
C MET A 1 35.78 -30.34 5.66
N GLU A 2 34.83 -30.96 4.95
CA GLU A 2 34.82 -30.94 3.49
C GLU A 2 34.42 -29.54 3.00
N PRO A 3 35.12 -28.98 1.99
CA PRO A 3 34.70 -27.73 1.38
C PRO A 3 33.36 -27.95 0.68
N ARG A 4 32.34 -27.20 1.11
CA ARG A 4 31.01 -27.17 0.50
C ARG A 4 31.19 -26.74 -0.97
N ARG A 5 31.25 -27.71 -1.89
CA ARG A 5 31.23 -27.45 -3.34
C ARG A 5 29.93 -26.72 -3.63
N THR A 6 30.01 -25.42 -3.85
CA THR A 6 28.91 -24.64 -4.45
C THR A 6 28.80 -25.13 -5.89
N ALA A 7 27.97 -26.14 -6.10
CA ALA A 7 27.57 -26.57 -7.43
C ALA A 7 27.02 -25.35 -8.15
N THR A 8 27.71 -24.91 -9.19
CA THR A 8 27.23 -23.84 -10.08
C THR A 8 25.99 -24.36 -10.77
N LEU A 9 24.82 -23.78 -10.44
CA LEU A 9 23.55 -24.09 -11.09
C LEU A 9 23.69 -23.97 -12.61
N SER A 10 23.12 -24.92 -13.34
CA SER A 10 23.02 -24.85 -14.81
C SER A 10 22.19 -23.62 -15.22
N GLU A 11 22.45 -23.04 -16.39
CA GLU A 11 21.62 -21.97 -16.95
C GLU A 11 20.13 -22.36 -17.07
N HIS A 12 19.88 -23.65 -17.34
CA HIS A 12 18.53 -24.20 -17.34
C HIS A 12 17.89 -24.16 -15.94
N ASP A 13 18.63 -24.55 -14.89
CA ASP A 13 18.14 -24.54 -13.51
C ASP A 13 17.91 -23.11 -13.01
N LYS A 14 18.79 -22.17 -13.37
CA LYS A 14 18.62 -20.74 -13.07
C LYS A 14 17.35 -20.19 -13.71
N THR A 15 17.12 -20.50 -14.99
CA THR A 15 15.94 -20.06 -15.72
C THR A 15 14.67 -20.66 -15.12
N GLN A 16 14.66 -21.96 -14.79
CA GLN A 16 13.52 -22.59 -14.12
C GLN A 16 13.21 -21.94 -12.77
N LEU A 17 14.24 -21.67 -11.96
CA LEU A 17 14.06 -21.02 -10.66
C LEU A 17 13.50 -19.60 -10.81
N LEU A 18 14.00 -18.83 -11.77
CA LEU A 18 13.46 -17.49 -12.09
C LEU A 18 12.01 -17.56 -12.56
N MET A 19 11.65 -18.54 -13.38
CA MET A 19 10.26 -18.73 -13.83
C MET A 19 9.33 -19.15 -12.70
N GLN A 20 9.79 -19.97 -11.75
CA GLN A 20 9.02 -20.28 -10.54
C GLN A 20 8.82 -19.04 -9.66
N GLU A 21 9.87 -18.23 -9.46
CA GLU A 21 9.76 -16.95 -8.75
C GLU A 21 8.78 -16.01 -9.46
N TYR A 22 8.86 -15.91 -10.78
CA TYR A 22 7.94 -15.11 -11.61
C TYR A 22 6.48 -15.53 -11.40
N GLN A 23 6.18 -16.83 -11.49
CA GLN A 23 4.82 -17.35 -11.29
C GLN A 23 4.30 -17.07 -9.87
N ALA A 24 5.14 -17.27 -8.85
CA ALA A 24 4.79 -17.01 -7.47
C ALA A 24 4.51 -15.51 -7.22
N LEU A 25 5.36 -14.62 -7.77
CA LEU A 25 5.17 -13.18 -7.66
C LEU A 25 3.93 -12.70 -8.42
N TYR A 26 3.65 -13.27 -9.59
CA TYR A 26 2.47 -12.94 -10.36
C TYR A 26 1.19 -13.34 -9.61
N ALA A 27 1.16 -14.54 -9.02
CA ALA A 27 0.06 -14.98 -8.16
C ALA A 27 -0.12 -14.05 -6.95
N LEU A 28 0.98 -13.64 -6.32
CA LEU A 28 0.96 -12.70 -5.20
C LEU A 28 0.42 -11.33 -5.61
N VAL A 29 0.86 -10.77 -6.75
CA VAL A 29 0.37 -9.49 -7.28
C VAL A 29 -1.12 -9.57 -7.58
N SER A 30 -1.59 -10.64 -8.22
CA SER A 30 -3.01 -10.84 -8.53
C SER A 30 -3.86 -10.87 -7.25
N PHE A 31 -3.44 -11.65 -6.25
CA PHE A 31 -4.10 -11.70 -4.94
C PHE A 31 -4.12 -10.32 -4.25
N ARG A 32 -2.99 -9.60 -4.28
CA ARG A 32 -2.89 -8.28 -3.64
C ARG A 32 -3.71 -7.22 -4.37
N ASN A 33 -3.78 -7.24 -5.69
CA ASN A 33 -4.65 -6.33 -6.47
C ASN A 33 -6.11 -6.55 -6.12
N SER A 34 -6.58 -7.80 -6.09
CA SER A 34 -7.95 -8.10 -5.63
C SER A 34 -8.21 -7.56 -4.22
N SER A 35 -7.20 -7.65 -3.34
CA SER A 35 -7.29 -7.09 -1.98
C SER A 35 -7.27 -5.55 -1.94
N ILE A 36 -6.55 -4.87 -2.85
CA ILE A 36 -6.59 -3.40 -3.00
C ILE A 36 -7.97 -2.95 -3.45
N GLU A 37 -8.54 -3.61 -4.46
CA GLU A 37 -9.83 -3.26 -5.04
C GLU A 37 -10.96 -3.35 -4.00
N ARG A 38 -10.88 -4.30 -3.08
CA ARG A 38 -11.82 -4.44 -1.96
C ARG A 38 -11.74 -3.30 -0.94
N ARG A 39 -10.64 -2.53 -0.88
CA ARG A 39 -10.50 -1.43 0.10
C ARG A 39 -11.38 -0.24 -0.21
N VAL A 40 -11.69 0.01 -1.49
CA VAL A 40 -12.61 1.09 -1.90
C VAL A 40 -14.04 0.85 -1.41
N PRO A 41 -14.68 -0.32 -1.66
CA PRO A 41 -15.99 -0.60 -1.10
C PRO A 41 -15.96 -0.72 0.43
N ILE A 42 -14.87 -1.21 1.04
CA ILE A 42 -14.71 -1.16 2.51
C ILE A 42 -14.74 0.28 3.00
N ALA A 43 -14.00 1.21 2.36
CA ALA A 43 -14.02 2.62 2.72
C ALA A 43 -15.44 3.21 2.61
N GLY A 44 -16.15 2.89 1.52
CA GLY A 44 -17.55 3.29 1.34
C GLY A 44 -18.47 2.73 2.42
N ALA A 45 -18.32 1.45 2.77
CA ALA A 45 -19.07 0.80 3.85
C ALA A 45 -18.74 1.40 5.22
N THR A 46 -17.48 1.73 5.49
CA THR A 46 -17.06 2.42 6.71
C THR A 46 -17.67 3.82 6.80
N LEU A 47 -17.70 4.57 5.70
CA LEU A 47 -18.36 5.87 5.64
C LEU A 47 -19.88 5.74 5.89
N ALA A 48 -20.54 4.79 5.24
CA ALA A 48 -21.97 4.54 5.44
C ALA A 48 -22.28 4.11 6.89
N ALA A 49 -21.47 3.23 7.45
CA ALA A 49 -21.56 2.81 8.84
C ALA A 49 -21.34 3.97 9.81
N PHE A 50 -20.39 4.88 9.51
CA PHE A 50 -20.18 6.10 10.28
C PHE A 50 -21.42 7.00 10.25
N LEU A 51 -21.97 7.28 9.07
CA LEU A 51 -23.18 8.10 8.94
C LEU A 51 -24.39 7.46 9.63
N GLY A 52 -24.54 6.14 9.59
CA GLY A 52 -25.59 5.43 10.31
C GLY A 52 -25.40 5.45 11.83
N ALA A 53 -24.19 5.14 12.30
CA ALA A 53 -23.87 5.06 13.72
C ALA A 53 -24.10 6.40 14.43
N THR A 54 -23.79 7.52 13.78
CA THR A 54 -23.99 8.85 14.37
C THR A 54 -25.45 9.20 14.61
N THR A 55 -26.39 8.61 13.86
CA THR A 55 -27.83 8.81 14.04
C THR A 55 -28.45 7.93 15.13
N VAL A 56 -27.87 6.76 15.40
CA VAL A 56 -28.43 5.76 16.31
C VAL A 56 -27.76 5.75 17.69
N LEU A 57 -26.47 6.11 17.76
CA LEU A 57 -25.72 6.02 19.02
C LEU A 57 -26.18 7.07 20.05
N PRO A 58 -26.27 6.67 21.35
CA PRO A 58 -26.46 7.60 22.44
C PRO A 58 -25.26 8.55 22.57
N THR A 59 -25.47 9.74 23.15
CA THR A 59 -24.49 10.83 23.19
C THR A 59 -23.14 10.41 23.78
N GLU A 60 -23.14 9.64 24.88
CA GLU A 60 -21.93 9.12 25.53
C GLU A 60 -21.09 8.24 24.57
N ALA A 61 -21.74 7.31 23.87
CA ALA A 61 -21.06 6.42 22.92
C ALA A 61 -20.58 7.17 21.67
N ARG A 62 -21.27 8.24 21.27
CA ARG A 62 -20.90 9.10 20.14
C ARG A 62 -19.57 9.80 20.39
N LEU A 63 -19.31 10.26 21.61
CA LEU A 63 -18.03 10.90 21.96
C LEU A 63 -16.86 9.92 21.86
N ILE A 64 -17.01 8.72 22.42
CA ILE A 64 -15.99 7.65 22.32
C ILE A 64 -15.70 7.34 20.85
N TYR A 65 -16.76 7.22 20.05
CA TYR A 65 -16.65 6.95 18.62
C TYR A 65 -15.91 8.08 17.87
N LEU A 66 -16.23 9.34 18.15
CA LEU A 66 -15.59 10.52 17.56
C LEU A 66 -14.11 10.66 17.93
N VAL A 67 -13.72 10.22 19.14
CA VAL A 67 -12.32 10.19 19.59
C VAL A 67 -11.54 9.06 18.92
N GLY A 68 -12.15 7.88 18.77
CA GLY A 68 -11.52 6.73 18.12
C GLY A 68 -11.37 6.87 16.60
N LEU A 69 -12.26 7.63 15.96
CA LEU A 69 -12.32 7.76 14.50
C LEU A 69 -10.99 8.20 13.87
N PRO A 70 -10.31 9.28 14.30
CA PRO A 70 -9.09 9.72 13.62
C PRO A 70 -7.96 8.68 13.65
N ILE A 71 -7.78 7.97 14.78
CA ILE A 71 -6.80 6.87 14.89
C ILE A 71 -7.15 5.73 13.91
N ALA A 72 -8.42 5.34 13.84
CA ALA A 72 -8.87 4.29 12.93
C ALA A 72 -8.60 4.66 11.46
N LEU A 73 -8.87 5.92 11.08
CA LEU A 73 -8.62 6.42 9.73
C LEU A 73 -7.13 6.46 9.37
N LEU A 74 -6.27 6.86 10.33
CA LEU A 74 -4.82 6.80 10.16
C LEU A 74 -4.35 5.38 9.88
N PHE A 75 -4.81 4.41 10.67
CA PHE A 75 -4.45 3.00 10.47
C PHE A 75 -4.97 2.47 9.13
N PHE A 76 -6.21 2.81 8.77
CA PHE A 76 -6.82 2.38 7.53
C PHE A 76 -6.07 2.89 6.29
N LEU A 77 -5.72 4.18 6.25
CA LEU A 77 -4.92 4.72 5.15
C LEU A 77 -3.51 4.14 5.14
N ARG A 78 -2.85 4.02 6.31
CA ARG A 78 -1.49 3.47 6.42
C ARG A 78 -1.42 2.05 5.87
N THR A 79 -2.36 1.17 6.24
CA THR A 79 -2.38 -0.21 5.70
C THR A 79 -2.66 -0.23 4.20
N THR A 80 -3.48 0.68 3.70
CA THR A 80 -3.78 0.81 2.25
C THR A 80 -2.54 1.23 1.47
N ILE A 81 -1.78 2.20 1.99
CA ILE A 81 -0.52 2.68 1.41
C ILE A 81 0.54 1.58 1.43
N ASN A 82 0.71 0.89 2.55
CA ASN A 82 1.68 -0.21 2.66
C ASN A 82 1.37 -1.33 1.68
N HIS A 83 0.09 -1.65 1.50
CA HIS A 83 -0.33 -2.66 0.56
C HIS A 83 -0.06 -2.25 -0.90
N ALA A 84 -0.30 -0.98 -1.25
CA ALA A 84 0.06 -0.43 -2.56
C ALA A 84 1.59 -0.46 -2.82
N ARG A 85 2.41 -0.12 -1.82
CA ARG A 85 3.89 -0.25 -1.91
C ARG A 85 4.31 -1.70 -2.14
N SER A 86 3.72 -2.64 -1.41
CA SER A 86 4.05 -4.05 -1.53
C SER A 86 3.68 -4.65 -2.90
N VAL A 87 2.62 -4.14 -3.55
CA VAL A 87 2.30 -4.50 -4.95
C VAL A 87 3.34 -3.94 -5.91
N GLU A 88 3.71 -2.67 -5.78
CA GLU A 88 4.76 -2.04 -6.60
C GLU A 88 6.08 -2.81 -6.52
N ASP A 89 6.49 -3.23 -5.33
CA ASP A 89 7.75 -3.95 -5.12
C ASP A 89 7.75 -5.29 -5.85
N ALA A 90 6.61 -6.01 -5.81
CA ALA A 90 6.46 -7.27 -6.52
C ALA A 90 6.44 -7.06 -8.05
N LEU A 91 5.76 -6.03 -8.55
CA LEU A 91 5.77 -5.68 -9.98
C LEU A 91 7.18 -5.33 -10.48
N ARG A 92 7.96 -4.60 -9.69
CA ARG A 92 9.36 -4.29 -10.03
C ARG A 92 10.23 -5.53 -10.06
N ARG A 93 10.01 -6.46 -9.12
CA ARG A 93 10.72 -7.74 -9.10
C ARG A 93 10.37 -8.61 -10.33
N ILE A 94 9.10 -8.62 -10.73
CA ILE A 94 8.66 -9.29 -11.97
C ILE A 94 9.40 -8.72 -13.19
N ASP A 95 9.43 -7.39 -13.33
CA ASP A 95 10.14 -6.71 -14.43
C ASP A 95 11.66 -7.01 -14.45
N GLU A 96 12.29 -7.12 -13.27
CA GLU A 96 13.68 -7.59 -13.17
C GLU A 96 13.85 -9.02 -13.68
N ILE A 97 12.94 -9.94 -13.32
CA ILE A 97 13.00 -11.33 -13.76
C ILE A 97 12.78 -11.43 -15.28
N GLU A 98 11.83 -10.68 -15.84
CA GLU A 98 11.62 -10.60 -17.30
C GLU A 98 12.93 -10.20 -18.02
N HIS A 99 13.59 -9.16 -17.51
CA HIS A 99 14.85 -8.69 -18.11
C HIS A 99 15.97 -9.74 -18.02
N ILE A 100 16.13 -10.41 -16.87
CA ILE A 100 17.16 -11.44 -16.69
C ILE A 100 16.88 -12.64 -17.60
N VAL A 101 15.62 -13.11 -17.68
CA VAL A 101 15.24 -14.25 -18.53
C VAL A 101 15.47 -13.92 -20.01
N ASN A 102 15.09 -12.73 -20.47
CA ASN A 102 15.35 -12.31 -21.85
C ASN A 102 16.85 -12.22 -22.15
N MET A 103 17.66 -11.72 -21.21
CA MET A 103 19.11 -11.71 -21.39
C MET A 103 19.70 -13.13 -21.47
N LEU A 104 19.23 -14.06 -20.64
CA LEU A 104 19.68 -15.46 -20.67
C LEU A 104 19.25 -16.19 -21.95
N ALA A 105 18.06 -15.86 -22.46
CA ALA A 105 17.55 -16.41 -23.71
C ALA A 105 18.19 -15.78 -24.96
N GLY A 106 18.76 -14.58 -24.86
CA GLY A 106 19.28 -13.82 -25.99
C GLY A 106 18.19 -13.19 -26.87
N GLU A 107 16.91 -13.32 -26.49
CA GLU A 107 15.74 -12.83 -27.22
C GLU A 107 14.71 -12.24 -26.24
N GLU A 108 13.87 -11.32 -26.72
CA GLU A 108 12.76 -10.76 -25.93
C GLU A 108 11.58 -11.74 -25.87
N LEU A 109 11.59 -12.64 -24.87
CA LEU A 109 10.54 -13.64 -24.66
C LEU A 109 9.40 -13.13 -23.74
N LEU A 110 9.73 -12.37 -22.70
CA LEU A 110 8.79 -11.86 -21.70
C LEU A 110 8.76 -10.34 -21.72
N THR A 111 7.58 -9.76 -21.95
CA THR A 111 7.42 -8.29 -22.10
C THR A 111 6.29 -7.67 -21.29
N PHE A 112 5.63 -8.45 -20.43
CA PHE A 112 4.38 -8.07 -19.79
C PHE A 112 4.50 -6.82 -18.91
N GLN A 113 5.52 -6.73 -18.05
CA GLN A 113 5.79 -5.52 -17.29
C GLN A 113 6.71 -4.55 -18.04
N SER A 114 7.68 -5.05 -18.80
CA SER A 114 8.69 -4.21 -19.43
C SER A 114 8.15 -3.25 -20.48
N THR A 115 7.04 -3.61 -21.15
CA THR A 115 6.33 -2.77 -22.14
C THR A 115 5.08 -2.07 -21.60
N HIS A 116 4.75 -2.23 -20.31
CA HIS A 116 3.48 -1.74 -19.79
C HIS A 116 3.39 -0.19 -19.83
N PRO A 117 2.29 0.43 -20.34
CA PRO A 117 2.20 1.88 -20.53
C PRO A 117 2.35 2.72 -19.25
N SER A 118 2.08 2.12 -18.09
CA SER A 118 2.19 2.76 -16.78
C SER A 118 3.45 2.38 -16.00
N ARG A 119 4.44 1.74 -16.63
CA ARG A 119 5.69 1.30 -15.99
C ARG A 119 6.35 2.46 -15.26
N TYR A 120 6.65 2.27 -13.98
CA TYR A 120 7.30 3.23 -13.07
C TYR A 120 6.62 4.59 -12.87
N ARG A 121 5.41 4.82 -13.39
CA ARG A 121 4.73 6.13 -13.29
C ARG A 121 4.02 6.35 -11.96
N ALA A 122 3.59 5.27 -11.30
CA ALA A 122 2.85 5.35 -10.03
C ALA A 122 2.99 4.06 -9.22
N VAL A 123 3.08 4.19 -7.89
CA VAL A 123 3.17 3.07 -6.95
C VAL A 123 1.88 2.24 -6.98
N GLY A 124 2.01 0.94 -7.28
CA GLY A 124 0.89 0.01 -7.35
C GLY A 124 0.06 0.16 -8.63
N GLY A 125 0.63 0.81 -9.65
CA GLY A 125 -0.04 1.09 -10.92
C GLY A 125 -1.19 2.10 -10.81
N ARG A 126 -1.98 2.22 -11.89
CA ARG A 126 -3.13 3.14 -11.95
C ARG A 126 -4.19 2.79 -10.89
N THR A 127 -4.54 1.51 -10.77
CA THR A 127 -5.57 1.01 -9.86
C THR A 127 -5.18 1.21 -8.39
N GLY A 128 -3.93 0.92 -8.02
CA GLY A 128 -3.43 1.17 -6.67
C GLY A 128 -3.50 2.65 -6.28
N ARG A 129 -3.10 3.53 -7.19
CA ARG A 129 -3.16 4.99 -6.98
C ARG A 129 -4.59 5.49 -6.76
N GLU A 130 -5.53 5.10 -7.62
CA GLU A 130 -6.92 5.55 -7.47
C GLU A 130 -7.56 4.99 -6.19
N SER A 131 -7.21 3.75 -5.80
CA SER A 131 -7.70 3.17 -4.54
C SER A 131 -7.17 3.91 -3.31
N VAL A 132 -5.88 4.25 -3.27
CA VAL A 132 -5.30 5.05 -2.17
C VAL A 132 -5.95 6.44 -2.13
N ARG A 133 -6.20 7.08 -3.28
CA ARG A 133 -6.88 8.38 -3.35
C ARG A 133 -8.30 8.31 -2.84
N ALA A 134 -9.07 7.30 -3.26
CA ALA A 134 -10.45 7.11 -2.80
C ALA A 134 -10.51 6.93 -1.27
N VAL A 135 -9.62 6.10 -0.71
CA VAL A 135 -9.49 5.92 0.74
C VAL A 135 -9.10 7.21 1.44
N PHE A 136 -8.09 7.94 0.92
CA PHE A 136 -7.67 9.22 1.48
C PHE A 136 -8.80 10.26 1.52
N VAL A 137 -9.51 10.45 0.40
CA VAL A 137 -10.65 11.38 0.33
C VAL A 137 -11.73 10.97 1.33
N THR A 138 -12.04 9.67 1.42
CA THR A 138 -13.00 9.15 2.40
C THR A 138 -12.57 9.48 3.84
N CYS A 139 -11.30 9.29 4.18
CA CYS A 139 -10.78 9.66 5.50
C CYS A 139 -10.94 11.16 5.78
N ILE A 140 -10.63 12.05 4.82
CA ILE A 140 -10.79 13.49 5.00
C ILE A 140 -12.26 13.87 5.21
N LEU A 141 -13.18 13.32 4.41
CA LEU A 141 -14.61 13.56 4.58
C LEU A 141 -15.12 13.09 5.95
N MET A 142 -14.66 11.93 6.42
CA MET A 142 -15.02 11.42 7.75
C MET A 142 -14.46 12.29 8.89
N LEU A 143 -13.24 12.82 8.76
CA LEU A 143 -12.67 13.75 9.73
C LEU A 143 -13.48 15.06 9.79
N LEU A 144 -13.82 15.63 8.63
CA LEU A 144 -14.63 16.86 8.56
C LEU A 144 -16.03 16.64 9.15
N ALA A 145 -16.67 15.51 8.84
CA ALA A 145 -17.95 15.13 9.42
C ALA A 145 -17.85 14.92 10.94
N GLY A 146 -16.73 14.36 11.41
CA GLY A 146 -16.43 14.20 12.84
C GLY A 146 -16.33 15.53 13.58
N VAL A 147 -15.61 16.51 13.01
CA VAL A 147 -15.52 17.89 13.54
C VAL A 147 -16.91 18.52 13.61
N PHE A 148 -17.65 18.50 12.50
CA PHE A 148 -19.01 19.05 12.46
C PHE A 148 -19.91 18.43 13.54
N LEU A 149 -19.89 17.10 13.66
CA LEU A 149 -20.72 16.40 14.63
C LEU A 149 -20.28 16.70 16.06
N PHE A 150 -18.98 16.76 16.34
CA PHE A 150 -18.44 17.06 17.67
C PHE A 150 -18.92 18.43 18.14
N HIS A 151 -18.75 19.49 17.33
CA HIS A 151 -19.22 20.84 17.68
C HIS A 151 -20.73 20.94 17.86
N HIS A 152 -21.51 20.10 17.16
CA HIS A 152 -22.97 20.12 17.28
C HIS A 152 -23.51 19.28 18.46
N THR A 153 -22.75 18.30 18.94
CA THR A 153 -23.22 17.34 19.96
C THR A 153 -22.57 17.52 21.31
N ALA A 154 -21.36 18.07 21.34
CA ALA A 154 -20.63 18.31 22.57
C ALA A 154 -20.97 19.70 23.12
N SER A 155 -21.91 19.77 24.05
CA SER A 155 -22.06 20.92 24.96
C SER A 155 -20.95 20.91 26.02
N LEU A 156 -19.70 20.74 25.59
CA LEU A 156 -18.55 20.64 26.49
C LEU A 156 -18.00 22.04 26.79
N PRO A 157 -17.52 22.28 28.03
CA PRO A 157 -16.85 23.52 28.37
C PRO A 157 -15.57 23.69 27.55
N SER A 158 -15.22 24.93 27.27
CA SER A 158 -13.89 25.28 26.75
C SER A 158 -12.83 24.79 27.75
N PRO A 159 -11.76 24.05 27.34
CA PRO A 159 -11.17 24.03 25.99
C PRO A 159 -11.41 22.75 25.16
N ALA A 160 -12.36 21.88 25.51
CA ALA A 160 -12.49 20.57 24.87
C ALA A 160 -12.66 20.59 23.33
N PRO A 161 -13.46 21.51 22.73
CA PRO A 161 -13.56 21.62 21.27
C PRO A 161 -12.24 21.96 20.57
N LEU A 162 -11.45 22.86 21.17
CA LEU A 162 -10.14 23.26 20.61
C LEU A 162 -9.16 22.09 20.62
N LEU A 163 -9.17 21.27 21.67
CA LEU A 163 -8.34 20.07 21.74
C LEU A 163 -8.76 19.03 20.70
N TYR A 164 -10.06 18.86 20.46
CA TYR A 164 -10.55 17.96 19.43
C TYR A 164 -10.18 18.44 18.02
N ASP A 165 -10.33 19.74 17.74
CA ASP A 165 -9.93 20.33 16.46
C ASP A 165 -8.42 20.16 16.21
N ALA A 166 -7.59 20.40 17.23
CA ALA A 166 -6.15 20.18 17.14
C ALA A 166 -5.82 18.71 16.87
N TYR A 167 -6.49 17.78 17.54
CA TYR A 167 -6.33 16.34 17.35
C TYR A 167 -6.71 15.88 15.93
N VAL A 168 -7.82 16.38 15.39
CA VAL A 168 -8.23 16.13 14.00
C VAL A 168 -7.26 16.76 13.02
N ALA A 169 -6.80 17.99 13.27
CA ALA A 169 -5.83 18.66 12.41
C ALA A 169 -4.49 17.91 12.33
N ILE A 170 -3.98 17.43 13.47
CA ILE A 170 -2.79 16.56 13.53
C ILE A 170 -3.02 15.28 12.73
N SER A 171 -4.18 14.65 12.88
CA SER A 171 -4.52 13.43 12.15
C SER A 171 -4.60 13.68 10.65
N ALA A 172 -5.23 14.76 10.20
CA ALA A 172 -5.29 15.15 8.80
C ALA A 172 -3.88 15.42 8.23
N LEU A 173 -3.02 16.11 8.99
CA LEU A 173 -1.63 16.34 8.61
C LEU A 173 -0.86 15.03 8.45
N LEU A 174 -1.03 14.08 9.36
CA LEU A 174 -0.40 12.75 9.28
C LEU A 174 -0.90 11.96 8.05
N LEU A 175 -2.19 12.01 7.72
CA LEU A 175 -2.74 11.40 6.49
C LEU A 175 -2.06 11.99 5.24
N VAL A 176 -1.89 13.32 5.20
CA VAL A 176 -1.19 14.01 4.11
C VAL A 176 0.28 13.58 4.06
N CYS A 177 0.98 13.52 5.20
CA CYS A 177 2.36 13.04 5.28
C CYS A 177 2.50 11.63 4.70
N TYR A 178 1.62 10.69 5.05
CA TYR A 178 1.65 9.33 4.49
C TYR A 178 1.46 9.33 2.96
N LEU A 179 0.58 10.17 2.43
CA LEU A 179 0.37 10.29 0.99
C LEU A 179 1.61 10.90 0.29
N LEU A 180 2.25 11.89 0.90
CA LEU A 180 3.48 12.49 0.38
C LEU A 180 4.66 11.51 0.41
N GLU A 181 4.77 10.70 1.47
CA GLU A 181 5.76 9.62 1.53
C GLU A 181 5.53 8.59 0.43
N LEU A 182 4.29 8.22 0.14
CA LEU A 182 3.96 7.34 -0.99
C LEU A 182 4.40 7.95 -2.33
N ARG A 183 4.19 9.26 -2.54
CA ARG A 183 4.64 9.95 -3.75
C ARG A 183 6.17 9.99 -3.88
N ARG A 184 6.88 10.07 -2.75
CA ARG A 184 8.35 10.05 -2.70
C ARG A 184 8.94 8.64 -2.72
N TYR A 185 8.09 7.61 -2.63
CA TYR A 185 8.53 6.23 -2.59
C TYR A 185 9.32 5.88 -3.85
N ARG A 186 10.55 5.43 -3.64
CA ARG A 186 11.40 4.84 -4.67
C ARG A 186 11.76 3.45 -4.19
N TYR A 187 11.46 2.44 -5.01
CA TYR A 187 11.91 1.08 -4.73
C TYR A 187 13.43 1.09 -4.59
N ARG A 188 13.89 0.58 -3.46
CA ARG A 188 15.30 0.33 -3.22
C ARG A 188 15.44 -1.18 -3.15
N LYS A 189 16.15 -1.75 -4.12
CA LYS A 189 16.51 -3.15 -4.09
C LYS A 189 17.25 -3.44 -2.79
N GLN A 190 16.74 -4.38 -2.01
CA GLN A 190 17.47 -4.90 -0.87
C GLN A 190 18.70 -5.61 -1.46
N PRO A 191 19.94 -5.23 -1.08
CA PRO A 191 21.12 -5.92 -1.57
C PRO A 191 20.94 -7.40 -1.20
N SER A 192 20.92 -8.25 -2.22
CA SER A 192 20.93 -9.68 -2.02
C SER A 192 22.24 -10.00 -1.30
N ASP A 193 22.17 -10.57 -0.10
CA ASP A 193 23.33 -11.14 0.62
C ASP A 193 23.96 -12.34 -0.13
N VAL A 194 23.53 -12.58 -1.37
CA VAL A 194 24.10 -13.54 -2.30
C VAL A 194 25.40 -12.94 -2.84
N PRO A 195 26.58 -13.53 -2.54
CA PRO A 195 27.85 -13.04 -3.04
C PRO A 195 27.83 -12.98 -4.56
N ARG A 196 28.18 -11.82 -5.13
CA ARG A 196 28.34 -11.64 -6.57
C ARG A 196 29.41 -12.62 -7.05
N VAL A 197 29.00 -13.62 -7.82
CA VAL A 197 29.93 -14.47 -8.57
C VAL A 197 30.62 -13.55 -9.58
N GLN A 198 31.93 -13.32 -9.39
CA GLN A 198 32.73 -12.57 -10.35
C GLN A 198 32.78 -13.36 -11.67
N PRO A 199 32.65 -12.70 -12.83
CA PRO A 199 32.85 -13.37 -14.10
C PRO A 199 34.28 -13.91 -14.15
N ALA A 200 34.40 -15.22 -14.42
CA ALA A 200 35.70 -15.83 -14.67
C ALA A 200 36.29 -15.19 -15.93
N SER A 201 37.42 -14.51 -15.76
CA SER A 201 38.28 -13.96 -16.81
C SER A 201 38.96 -15.08 -17.60
#